data_AF-A0A7S2DLK3-F1
#
_entry.id   AF-A0A7S2DLK3-F1
#
_cell.length_a   1.000
_cell.length_b   1.000
_cell.length_c   1.000
_cell.angle_alpha   90.00
_cell.angle_beta   90.00
_cell.angle_gamma   90.00
#
_symmetry.space_group_name_H-M   'P 1'
#
loop_
_entity.id
_entity.type
_entity.pdbx_description
1 polymer ?
#
loop_
_entity_poly.entity_id
_entity_poly.type
_entity_poly.pdbx_seq_one_letter_code
_entity_poly.pdbx_strand_id
1 'polypeptide(L)'
;ALLLMRLRNAEVAKVDDWWLHKAVFQTKATAVGKNEWLEVDVWIDYSCMPQVGGSPDRRTILNAAKAVESIPAYVEQSDLLVVVSPVCKHKDSGDVCNYASWRGRGWCRMELMCSILARRKIRTMVTIGENAKPFLLHPCEACRLVTGTGHFSCCKLGHKFNGMTLQCDKEKVRSV
;
A
#
# COMPACT_ATOMS: atom_id res chain seq x y z
N ALA A 1 12.12 -7.04 4.13
CA ALA A 1 13.47 -6.81 4.67
C ALA A 1 14.50 -6.55 3.57
N LEU A 2 14.59 -7.37 2.52
CA LEU A 2 15.70 -7.26 1.55
C LEU A 2 15.78 -5.92 0.79
N LEU A 3 14.66 -5.33 0.36
CA LEU A 3 14.69 -4.02 -0.32
C LEU A 3 15.39 -2.95 0.52
N LEU A 4 15.02 -2.80 1.79
CA LEU A 4 15.61 -1.82 2.70
C LEU A 4 17.11 -2.10 2.93
N MET A 5 17.49 -3.37 3.05
CA MET A 5 18.91 -3.74 3.15
C MET A 5 19.69 -3.32 1.90
N ARG A 6 19.14 -3.58 0.71
CA ARG A 6 19.75 -3.18 -0.58
C ARG A 6 19.89 -1.66 -0.71
N LEU A 7 18.89 -0.90 -0.26
CA LEU A 7 18.92 0.56 -0.25
C LEU A 7 19.98 1.10 0.72
N ARG A 8 20.03 0.55 1.94
CA ARG A 8 21.03 0.89 2.97
C ARG A 8 22.46 0.56 2.53
N ASN A 9 22.64 -0.57 1.84
CA ASN A 9 23.94 -1.04 1.33
C ASN A 9 24.36 -0.34 0.03
N ALA A 10 23.59 0.62 -0.48
CA ALA A 10 23.83 1.30 -1.76
C ALA A 10 23.81 0.38 -3.00
N GLU A 11 23.20 -0.80 -2.91
CA GLU A 11 23.00 -1.71 -4.05
C GLU A 11 21.96 -1.18 -5.04
N VAL A 12 21.12 -0.24 -4.61
CA VAL A 12 20.18 0.52 -5.44
C VAL A 12 20.53 2.01 -5.36
N ALA A 13 21.36 2.48 -6.29
CA ALA A 13 21.80 3.89 -6.32
C ALA A 13 20.85 4.83 -7.09
N LYS A 14 19.98 4.26 -7.95
CA LYS A 14 19.03 5.02 -8.78
C LYS A 14 17.74 4.24 -8.97
N VAL A 15 16.61 4.94 -8.89
CA VAL A 15 15.27 4.40 -9.09
C VAL A 15 14.61 5.13 -10.25
N ASP A 16 14.14 4.37 -11.24
CA ASP A 16 13.40 4.91 -12.37
C ASP A 16 11.91 5.04 -12.02
N ASP A 17 11.19 5.91 -12.73
CA ASP A 17 9.73 5.84 -12.73
C ASP A 17 9.26 4.57 -13.46
N TRP A 18 8.02 4.16 -13.18
CA TRP A 18 7.38 3.08 -13.93
C TRP A 18 7.48 3.33 -15.43
N TRP A 19 7.79 2.28 -16.21
CA TRP A 19 8.22 2.39 -17.61
C TRP A 19 7.28 3.23 -18.48
N LEU A 20 5.96 3.13 -18.27
CA LEU A 20 4.98 3.89 -19.03
C LEU A 20 5.07 5.38 -18.71
N HIS A 21 5.28 5.75 -17.44
CA HIS A 21 5.46 7.15 -17.04
C HIS A 21 6.76 7.71 -17.58
N LYS A 22 7.83 6.90 -17.54
CA LYS A 22 9.10 7.28 -18.14
C LYS A 22 8.96 7.55 -19.64
N ALA A 23 8.18 6.73 -20.36
CA ALA A 23 7.92 6.94 -21.78
C ALA A 23 7.06 8.19 -22.05
N VAL A 24 6.01 8.41 -21.25
CA VAL A 24 5.06 9.52 -21.45
C VAL A 24 5.63 10.87 -21.01
N PHE A 25 6.31 10.92 -19.87
CA PHE A 25 6.80 12.17 -19.26
C PHE A 25 8.31 12.39 -19.43
N GLN A 26 9.02 11.43 -20.03
CA GLN A 26 10.46 11.50 -20.26
C GLN A 26 11.26 11.78 -18.97
N THR A 27 10.81 11.20 -17.86
CA THR A 27 11.41 11.44 -16.54
C THR A 27 12.80 10.83 -16.42
N LYS A 28 13.64 11.49 -15.61
CA LYS A 28 14.99 11.02 -15.28
C LYS A 28 14.94 10.13 -14.04
N ALA A 29 15.85 9.17 -13.96
CA ALA A 29 16.01 8.35 -12.77
C ALA A 29 16.32 9.23 -11.55
N THR A 30 15.66 8.94 -10.44
CA THR A 30 15.88 9.59 -9.16
C THR A 30 17.06 8.94 -8.47
N ALA A 31 18.06 9.73 -8.09
CA ALA A 31 19.17 9.25 -7.27
C ALA A 31 18.67 8.90 -5.86
N VAL A 32 19.19 7.82 -5.30
CA VAL A 32 18.86 7.37 -3.95
C VAL A 32 20.15 7.18 -3.18
N GLY A 33 20.39 8.05 -2.19
CA GLY A 33 21.61 8.02 -1.40
C GLY A 33 21.52 7.05 -0.23
N LYS A 34 22.61 6.33 0.08
CA LYS A 34 22.67 5.41 1.23
C LYS A 34 22.29 6.08 2.56
N ASN A 35 22.63 7.37 2.69
CA ASN A 35 22.42 8.14 3.91
C ASN A 35 20.94 8.39 4.20
N GLU A 36 20.06 8.30 3.19
CA GLU A 36 18.60 8.40 3.35
C GLU A 36 18.02 7.17 4.09
N TRP A 37 18.80 6.09 4.27
CA TRP A 37 18.32 4.79 4.76
C TRP A 37 19.04 4.27 6.01
N LEU A 38 19.89 5.11 6.62
CA LEU A 38 20.65 4.71 7.81
C LEU A 38 19.77 4.69 9.07
N GLU A 39 18.85 5.64 9.17
CA GLU A 39 17.90 5.79 10.28
C GLU A 39 16.50 5.98 9.69
N VAL A 40 15.73 4.90 9.65
CA VAL A 40 14.36 4.91 9.11
C VAL A 40 13.40 4.23 10.08
N ASP A 41 12.31 4.92 10.40
CA ASP A 41 11.17 4.33 11.08
C ASP A 41 10.24 3.70 10.04
N VAL A 42 9.82 2.46 10.31
CA VAL A 42 8.99 1.69 9.37
C VAL A 42 7.66 1.36 10.02
N TRP A 43 6.59 1.93 9.47
CA TRP A 43 5.23 1.50 9.77
C TRP A 43 4.80 0.44 8.75
N ILE A 44 4.33 -0.72 9.23
CA ILE A 44 3.89 -1.83 8.40
C ILE A 44 2.40 -2.06 8.67
N ASP A 45 1.54 -1.66 7.73
CA ASP A 45 0.07 -1.83 7.79
C ASP A 45 -0.33 -3.17 8.41
N TYR A 46 0.07 -4.28 7.78
CA TYR A 46 -0.29 -5.62 8.25
C TYR A 46 0.05 -5.89 9.72
N SER A 47 1.24 -5.48 10.17
CA SER A 47 1.71 -5.73 11.55
C SER A 47 1.14 -4.75 12.57
N CYS A 48 0.65 -3.60 12.12
CA CYS A 48 0.11 -2.53 12.96
C CYS A 48 -1.43 -2.59 13.09
N MET A 49 -2.07 -3.55 12.42
CA MET A 49 -3.51 -3.78 12.49
C MET A 49 -3.84 -4.95 13.43
N PRO A 50 -4.76 -4.77 14.41
CA PRO A 50 -5.27 -5.89 15.21
C PRO A 50 -5.84 -7.00 14.33
N GLN A 51 -5.26 -8.19 14.42
CA GLN A 51 -5.71 -9.34 13.63
C GLN A 51 -6.94 -9.95 14.30
N VAL A 52 -8.08 -9.84 13.63
CA VAL A 52 -9.39 -10.24 14.17
C VAL A 52 -9.62 -11.73 13.88
N GLY A 53 -9.11 -12.62 14.74
CA GLY A 53 -9.28 -14.07 14.64
C GLY A 53 -10.33 -14.64 15.59
N GLY A 54 -10.99 -15.74 15.20
CA GLY A 54 -11.90 -16.50 16.08
C GLY A 54 -13.18 -15.75 16.47
N SER A 55 -13.47 -15.68 17.78
CA SER A 55 -14.60 -14.92 18.35
C SER A 55 -14.07 -13.65 19.02
N PRO A 56 -13.72 -12.60 18.25
CA PRO A 56 -13.10 -11.39 18.76
C PRO A 56 -14.06 -10.67 19.73
N ASP A 57 -13.53 -10.16 20.84
CA ASP A 57 -14.31 -9.29 21.71
C ASP A 57 -14.64 -7.95 21.01
N ARG A 58 -15.63 -7.24 21.55
CA ARG A 58 -16.06 -5.93 21.04
C ARG A 58 -14.92 -4.92 20.96
N ARG A 59 -13.96 -4.99 21.91
CA ARG A 59 -12.83 -4.06 21.99
C ARG A 59 -11.88 -4.26 20.80
N THR A 60 -11.60 -5.50 20.43
CA THR A 60 -10.72 -5.88 19.33
C THR A 60 -11.28 -5.40 17.99
N ILE A 61 -12.60 -5.56 17.78
CA ILE A 61 -13.31 -5.06 16.60
C ILE A 61 -13.21 -3.53 16.50
N LEU A 62 -13.47 -2.82 17.61
CA LEU A 62 -13.38 -1.36 17.65
C LEU A 62 -11.94 -0.87 17.41
N ASN A 63 -10.94 -1.56 17.96
CA ASN A 63 -9.54 -1.22 17.74
C ASN A 63 -9.13 -1.46 16.28
N ALA A 64 -9.59 -2.54 15.65
CA ALA A 64 -9.34 -2.79 14.24
C ALA A 64 -9.94 -1.69 13.36
N ALA A 65 -11.18 -1.26 13.64
CA ALA A 65 -11.82 -0.15 12.94
C ALA A 65 -11.03 1.17 13.09
N LYS A 66 -10.62 1.50 14.33
CA LYS A 66 -9.79 2.69 14.60
C LYS A 66 -8.44 2.63 13.89
N ALA A 67 -7.81 1.45 13.83
CA ALA A 67 -6.55 1.27 13.15
C ALA A 67 -6.70 1.54 11.65
N VAL A 68 -7.74 1.00 11.01
CA VAL A 68 -8.06 1.31 9.60
C VAL A 68 -8.32 2.81 9.38
N GLU A 69 -9.05 3.45 10.29
CA GLU A 69 -9.31 4.90 10.22
C GLU A 69 -8.05 5.76 10.42
N SER A 70 -7.00 5.22 11.04
CA SER A 70 -5.74 5.91 11.26
C SER A 70 -4.79 5.89 10.06
N ILE A 71 -5.03 5.03 9.05
CA ILE A 71 -4.17 4.87 7.87
C ILE A 71 -3.83 6.22 7.20
N PRO A 72 -4.79 7.13 6.92
CA PRO A 72 -4.46 8.42 6.30
C PRO A 72 -3.48 9.25 7.10
N ALA A 73 -3.57 9.21 8.43
CA ALA A 73 -2.68 9.97 9.31
C ALA A 73 -1.25 9.42 9.26
N TYR A 74 -1.08 8.09 9.24
CA TYR A 74 0.24 7.47 9.08
C TYR A 74 0.85 7.76 7.72
N VAL A 75 0.04 7.68 6.65
CA VAL A 75 0.50 8.03 5.31
C VAL A 75 0.91 9.50 5.25
N GLU A 76 0.07 10.44 5.72
CA GLU A 76 0.37 11.89 5.73
C GLU A 76 1.69 12.22 6.46
N GLN A 77 2.05 11.47 7.51
CA GLN A 77 3.27 11.67 8.30
C GLN A 77 4.50 10.93 7.74
N SER A 78 4.35 10.10 6.71
CA SER A 78 5.46 9.36 6.11
C SER A 78 6.22 10.20 5.09
N ASP A 79 7.52 9.96 4.95
CA ASP A 79 8.35 10.55 3.87
C ASP A 79 8.29 9.74 2.57
N LEU A 80 7.94 8.45 2.67
CA LEU A 80 7.90 7.51 1.57
C LEU A 80 6.84 6.44 1.80
N LEU A 81 5.99 6.20 0.79
CA LEU A 81 5.13 5.03 0.73
C LEU A 81 5.86 3.90 0.00
N VAL A 82 6.02 2.73 0.63
CA VAL A 82 6.67 1.56 0.02
C VAL A 82 5.65 0.46 -0.23
N VAL A 83 5.43 0.15 -1.51
CA VAL A 83 4.56 -0.94 -1.96
C VAL A 83 5.40 -2.18 -2.20
N VAL A 84 5.13 -3.23 -1.42
CA VAL A 84 5.77 -4.54 -1.58
C VAL A 84 4.75 -5.50 -2.19
N SER A 85 4.93 -5.81 -3.48
CA SER A 85 3.96 -6.61 -4.24
C SER A 85 4.64 -7.72 -5.04
N PRO A 86 5.25 -8.70 -4.35
CA PRO A 86 5.87 -9.84 -5.02
C PRO A 86 4.83 -10.66 -5.78
N VAL A 87 5.27 -11.38 -6.80
CA VAL A 87 4.46 -12.41 -7.44
C VAL A 87 4.44 -13.65 -6.54
N CYS A 88 3.30 -13.94 -5.93
CA CYS A 88 3.11 -15.12 -5.09
C CYS A 88 1.67 -15.63 -5.15
N LYS A 89 1.41 -16.81 -4.58
CA LYS A 89 0.05 -17.33 -4.39
C LYS A 89 -0.40 -17.08 -2.96
N HIS A 90 -1.62 -16.58 -2.78
CA HIS A 90 -2.23 -16.46 -1.47
C HIS A 90 -2.41 -17.84 -0.85
N LYS A 91 -1.95 -18.02 0.39
CA LYS A 91 -1.97 -19.33 1.07
C LYS A 91 -3.37 -19.93 1.13
N ASP A 92 -4.36 -19.14 1.53
CA ASP A 92 -5.71 -19.65 1.78
C ASP A 92 -6.64 -19.67 0.56
N SER A 93 -6.63 -18.62 -0.29
CA SER A 93 -7.51 -18.57 -1.47
C SER A 93 -6.89 -19.13 -2.75
N GLY A 94 -5.57 -19.31 -2.80
CA GLY A 94 -4.86 -19.68 -4.03
C GLY A 94 -4.76 -18.56 -5.08
N ASP A 95 -5.36 -17.38 -4.82
CA ASP A 95 -5.32 -16.23 -5.73
C ASP A 95 -3.89 -15.78 -6.00
N VAL A 96 -3.61 -15.37 -7.24
CA VAL A 96 -2.32 -14.78 -7.59
C VAL A 96 -2.23 -13.36 -7.00
N CYS A 97 -1.25 -13.15 -6.15
CA CYS A 97 -0.87 -11.86 -5.62
C CYS A 97 0.31 -11.31 -6.42
N ASN A 98 0.17 -10.10 -6.96
CA ASN A 98 1.20 -9.39 -7.71
C ASN A 98 0.85 -7.89 -7.77
N TYR A 99 1.67 -7.12 -8.49
CA TYR A 99 1.43 -5.68 -8.65
C TYR A 99 0.06 -5.34 -9.26
N ALA A 100 -0.45 -6.15 -10.19
CA ALA A 100 -1.77 -5.95 -10.78
C ALA A 100 -2.90 -6.21 -9.75
N SER A 101 -2.78 -7.25 -8.92
CA SER A 101 -3.76 -7.51 -7.86
C SER A 101 -3.71 -6.43 -6.77
N TRP A 102 -2.51 -5.91 -6.42
CA TRP A 102 -2.37 -4.76 -5.51
C TRP A 102 -3.10 -3.53 -6.06
N ARG A 103 -2.92 -3.21 -7.35
CA ARG A 103 -3.67 -2.13 -8.04
C ARG A 103 -5.18 -2.33 -8.00
N GLY A 104 -5.68 -3.55 -7.78
CA GLY A 104 -7.11 -3.84 -7.66
C GLY A 104 -7.69 -3.57 -6.26
N ARG A 105 -6.86 -3.58 -5.21
CA ARG A 105 -7.34 -3.55 -3.81
C ARG A 105 -7.78 -2.15 -3.39
N GLY A 106 -8.97 -2.05 -2.79
CA GLY A 106 -9.57 -0.80 -2.33
C GLY A 106 -8.70 -0.03 -1.34
N TRP A 107 -8.27 -0.69 -0.26
CA TRP A 107 -7.39 -0.09 0.74
C TRP A 107 -6.01 0.32 0.17
N CYS A 108 -5.44 -0.47 -0.74
CA CYS A 108 -4.17 -0.11 -1.39
C CYS A 108 -4.29 1.15 -2.27
N ARG A 109 -5.42 1.31 -2.96
CA ARG A 109 -5.71 2.55 -3.70
C ARG A 109 -5.90 3.74 -2.76
N MET A 110 -6.48 3.49 -1.59
CA MET A 110 -6.70 4.51 -0.57
C MET A 110 -5.36 5.04 -0.04
N GLU A 111 -4.44 4.14 0.32
CA GLU A 111 -3.07 4.50 0.75
C GLU A 111 -2.33 5.32 -0.31
N LEU A 112 -2.40 4.89 -1.59
CA LEU A 112 -1.82 5.63 -2.70
C LEU A 112 -2.44 7.04 -2.82
N MET A 113 -3.77 7.14 -2.74
CA MET A 113 -4.46 8.43 -2.81
C MET A 113 -4.07 9.34 -1.64
N CYS A 114 -3.99 8.81 -0.42
CA CYS A 114 -3.50 9.55 0.74
C CYS A 114 -2.09 10.10 0.51
N SER A 115 -1.18 9.32 -0.07
CA SER A 115 0.19 9.78 -0.35
C SER A 115 0.24 10.91 -1.39
N ILE A 116 -0.68 10.91 -2.36
CA ILE A 116 -0.75 11.88 -3.45
C ILE A 116 -1.42 13.17 -3.01
N LEU A 117 -2.46 13.06 -2.17
CA LEU A 117 -3.20 14.20 -1.63
C LEU A 117 -2.57 14.79 -0.37
N ALA A 118 -1.49 14.18 0.13
CA ALA A 118 -0.79 14.66 1.30
C ALA A 118 -0.27 16.09 1.10
N ARG A 119 -0.21 16.88 2.18
CA ARG A 119 0.29 18.26 2.11
C ARG A 119 1.78 18.32 1.76
N ARG A 120 2.52 17.27 2.11
CA ARG A 120 3.92 17.07 1.76
C ARG A 120 4.02 16.11 0.58
N LYS A 121 5.08 16.27 -0.23
CA LYS A 121 5.32 15.37 -1.35
C LYS A 121 5.79 14.01 -0.84
N ILE A 122 4.91 13.02 -0.89
CA ILE A 122 5.24 11.63 -0.54
C ILE A 122 5.44 10.84 -1.83
N ARG A 123 6.65 10.31 -2.02
CA ARG A 123 6.93 9.43 -3.17
C ARG A 123 6.38 8.03 -2.88
N THR A 124 5.88 7.35 -3.91
CA THR A 124 5.50 5.94 -3.80
C THR A 124 6.52 5.08 -4.54
N MET A 125 7.24 4.24 -3.80
CA MET A 125 8.20 3.28 -4.34
C MET A 125 7.58 1.89 -4.37
N VAL A 126 7.73 1.17 -5.46
CA VAL A 126 7.19 -0.18 -5.64
C VAL A 126 8.32 -1.17 -5.85
N THR A 127 8.24 -2.33 -5.19
CA THR A 127 9.02 -3.52 -5.53
C THR A 127 8.11 -4.71 -5.84
N ILE A 128 8.44 -5.45 -6.90
CA ILE A 128 7.67 -6.60 -7.39
C ILE A 128 8.34 -7.94 -7.12
N GLY A 129 9.43 -7.93 -6.35
CA GLY A 129 10.20 -9.13 -6.04
C GLY A 129 11.47 -8.80 -5.27
N GLU A 130 12.10 -9.84 -4.74
CA GLU A 130 13.27 -9.73 -3.89
C GLU A 130 14.46 -9.04 -4.59
N ASN A 131 14.77 -9.50 -5.80
CA ASN A 131 15.88 -9.00 -6.63
C ASN A 131 15.45 -7.94 -7.66
N ALA A 132 14.15 -7.65 -7.73
CA ALA A 132 13.64 -6.66 -8.67
C ALA A 132 14.23 -5.27 -8.34
N LYS A 133 14.60 -4.51 -9.37
CA LYS A 133 14.89 -3.08 -9.19
C LYS A 133 13.57 -2.38 -8.86
N PRO A 134 13.48 -1.63 -7.75
CA PRO A 134 12.26 -0.88 -7.44
C PRO A 134 12.05 0.23 -8.48
N PHE A 135 10.82 0.74 -8.55
CA PHE A 135 10.46 1.89 -9.38
C PHE A 135 9.55 2.86 -8.61
N LEU A 136 9.52 4.12 -9.03
CA LEU A 136 8.60 5.12 -8.50
C LEU A 136 7.29 5.14 -9.30
N LEU A 137 6.18 5.33 -8.60
CA LEU A 137 4.90 5.61 -9.23
C LEU A 137 4.72 7.11 -9.44
N HIS A 138 4.37 7.48 -10.67
CA HIS A 138 3.96 8.85 -10.96
C HIS A 138 2.55 9.12 -10.39
N PRO A 139 2.29 10.32 -9.82
CA PRO A 139 0.98 10.67 -9.25
C PRO A 139 -0.21 10.52 -10.20
N CYS A 140 0.02 10.58 -11.52
CA CYS A 140 -1.04 10.37 -12.52
C CYS A 140 -1.67 8.97 -12.47
N GLU A 141 -1.06 7.99 -11.79
CA GLU A 141 -1.70 6.68 -11.58
C GLU A 141 -2.97 6.78 -10.74
N ALA A 142 -3.09 7.78 -9.85
CA ALA A 142 -4.31 8.00 -9.10
C ALA A 142 -5.53 8.17 -10.01
N CYS A 143 -5.37 8.79 -11.18
CA CYS A 143 -6.44 8.98 -12.15
C CYS A 143 -7.01 7.64 -12.68
N ARG A 144 -6.23 6.55 -12.62
CA ARG A 144 -6.62 5.21 -13.05
C ARG A 144 -7.02 4.30 -11.90
N LEU A 145 -6.75 4.72 -10.67
CA LEU A 145 -6.85 3.91 -9.46
C LEU A 145 -7.81 4.53 -8.44
N VAL A 146 -8.98 4.95 -8.93
CA VAL A 146 -10.04 5.51 -8.07
C VAL A 146 -10.37 4.55 -6.94
N THR A 147 -10.29 5.04 -5.70
CA THR A 147 -10.42 4.22 -4.48
C THR A 147 -11.79 3.55 -4.40
N GLY A 148 -12.86 4.31 -4.64
CA GLY A 148 -14.24 3.83 -4.61
C GLY A 148 -14.57 2.75 -5.66
N THR A 149 -13.71 2.46 -6.63
CA THR A 149 -13.94 1.35 -7.59
C THR A 149 -13.13 0.10 -7.26
N GLY A 150 -12.24 0.16 -6.26
CA GLY A 150 -11.43 -0.99 -5.84
C GLY A 150 -12.21 -2.15 -5.22
N HIS A 151 -11.50 -3.27 -5.04
CA HIS A 151 -11.99 -4.47 -4.38
C HIS A 151 -11.66 -4.42 -2.88
N PHE A 152 -12.70 -4.33 -2.04
CA PHE A 152 -12.58 -4.31 -0.59
C PHE A 152 -12.85 -5.69 0.00
N SER A 153 -12.15 -6.01 1.09
CA SER A 153 -12.31 -7.29 1.79
C SER A 153 -13.74 -7.48 2.31
N CYS A 154 -14.38 -6.43 2.81
CA CYS A 154 -15.78 -6.46 3.25
C CYS A 154 -16.73 -6.97 2.16
N CYS A 155 -16.52 -6.55 0.90
CA CYS A 155 -17.32 -6.97 -0.24
C CYS A 155 -17.04 -8.43 -0.63
N LYS A 156 -15.77 -8.86 -0.59
CA LYS A 156 -15.38 -10.26 -0.90
C LYS A 156 -16.00 -11.25 0.09
N LEU A 157 -16.20 -10.82 1.35
CA LEU A 157 -16.86 -11.59 2.40
C LEU A 157 -18.39 -11.53 2.33
N GLY A 158 -18.97 -10.89 1.30
CA GLY A 158 -20.44 -10.70 1.22
C GLY A 158 -21.01 -9.91 2.39
N HIS A 159 -20.21 -9.01 2.98
CA HIS A 159 -20.54 -8.23 4.17
C HIS A 159 -20.92 -9.06 5.40
N LYS A 160 -20.40 -10.29 5.50
CA LYS A 160 -20.61 -11.18 6.64
C LYS A 160 -19.28 -11.70 7.17
N PHE A 161 -19.06 -11.62 8.47
CA PHE A 161 -17.88 -12.18 9.12
C PHE A 161 -18.21 -12.64 10.53
N ASN A 162 -17.94 -13.92 10.84
CA ASN A 162 -18.21 -14.54 12.14
C ASN A 162 -19.61 -14.27 12.70
N GLY A 163 -20.64 -14.38 11.84
CA GLY A 163 -22.05 -14.16 12.21
C GLY A 163 -22.47 -12.69 12.34
N MET A 164 -21.55 -11.74 12.14
CA MET A 164 -21.84 -10.30 12.15
C MET A 164 -21.98 -9.75 10.74
N THR A 165 -22.86 -8.76 10.57
CA THR A 165 -22.94 -7.95 9.36
C THR A 165 -21.90 -6.84 9.40
N LEU A 166 -21.02 -6.80 8.40
CA LEU A 166 -20.01 -5.76 8.25
C LEU A 166 -20.60 -4.57 7.49
N GLN A 167 -20.25 -3.35 7.91
CA GLN A 167 -20.47 -2.17 7.07
C GLN A 167 -19.59 -2.22 5.82
N CYS A 168 -20.06 -1.63 4.73
CA CYS A 168 -19.34 -1.61 3.48
C CYS A 168 -18.30 -0.49 3.45
N ASP A 169 -17.02 -0.84 3.62
CA ASP A 169 -15.90 0.11 3.53
C ASP A 169 -15.87 0.83 2.16
N LYS A 170 -16.28 0.13 1.10
CA LYS A 170 -16.34 0.72 -0.25
C LYS A 170 -17.36 1.86 -0.33
N GLU A 171 -18.50 1.72 0.32
CA GLU A 171 -19.53 2.77 0.38
C GLU A 171 -19.06 3.92 1.25
N LYS A 172 -18.47 3.62 2.42
CA LYS A 172 -17.87 4.64 3.30
C LYS A 172 -16.85 5.50 2.57
N VAL A 173 -16.00 4.89 1.75
CA VAL A 173 -14.99 5.61 0.96
C VAL A 173 -15.60 6.41 -0.20
N ARG A 174 -16.74 5.97 -0.76
CA ARG A 174 -17.45 6.69 -1.83
C ARG A 174 -18.24 7.89 -1.35
N SER A 175 -18.62 7.92 -0.07
CA SER A 175 -19.42 9.00 0.51
C SER A 175 -18.62 10.23 0.92
N VAL A 176 -17.28 10.17 0.79
CA VAL A 176 -16.36 11.28 1.05
C VAL A 176 -16.08 12.01 -0.25
#